data_AF-A0A3R6APK9-F1
#
_entry.id   AF-A0A3R6APK9-F1
#
_cell.length_a   1.000
_cell.length_b   1.000
_cell.length_c   1.000
_cell.angle_alpha   90.00
_cell.angle_beta   90.00
_cell.angle_gamma   90.00
#
_symmetry.space_group_name_H-M   'P 1'
#
loop_
_entity.id
_entity.type
_entity.pdbx_description
1 polymer ?
#
loop_
_entity_poly.entity_id
_entity_poly.type
_entity_poly.pdbx_seq_one_letter_code
_entity_poly.pdbx_strand_id
1 'polypeptide(L)'
;MGDLKIMKDEDFLAVQSILKKYNMSYQDFYCYAEGFASSISTVRQVRFSQEEYNLIKRISDHFAISFNSFVNICLRDYLNGHNDIIKKKELLLFLKQNEKNVRVNIDMNNIIFAKRLCDLAVYYGVPLPGMIRFIVFKYIWDNFDISIDTNGRIIGIEYQEITLN
;
A
#
# COMPACT_ATOMS: atom_id res chain seq x y z
N MET A 1 -3.68 -31.68 21.58
CA MET A 1 -4.18 -32.22 20.30
C MET A 1 -5.27 -31.27 19.86
N GLY A 2 -5.00 -30.44 18.85
CA GLY A 2 -5.96 -29.45 18.35
C GLY A 2 -6.98 -30.12 17.43
N ASP A 3 -8.24 -29.74 17.56
CA ASP A 3 -9.35 -30.27 16.77
C ASP A 3 -9.08 -30.12 15.26
N LEU A 4 -9.04 -31.25 14.56
CA LEU A 4 -9.04 -31.30 13.09
C LEU A 4 -10.39 -30.78 12.61
N LYS A 5 -10.47 -29.47 12.32
CA LYS A 5 -11.61 -28.89 11.60
C LYS A 5 -11.61 -29.43 10.17
N ILE A 6 -12.56 -30.31 9.88
CA ILE A 6 -12.81 -30.84 8.54
C ILE A 6 -13.30 -29.68 7.67
N MET A 7 -12.52 -29.32 6.65
CA MET A 7 -12.86 -28.33 5.63
C MET A 7 -14.00 -28.88 4.76
N LYS A 8 -14.99 -28.05 4.43
CA LYS A 8 -16.09 -28.44 3.53
C LYS A 8 -15.60 -28.50 2.09
N ASP A 9 -16.20 -29.36 1.26
CA ASP A 9 -15.73 -29.66 -0.11
C ASP A 9 -15.64 -28.43 -1.02
N GLU A 10 -16.56 -27.47 -0.88
CA GLU A 10 -16.56 -26.24 -1.68
C GLU A 10 -15.38 -25.32 -1.35
N ASP A 11 -15.05 -25.19 -0.05
CA ASP A 11 -13.90 -24.41 0.42
C ASP A 11 -12.59 -25.06 -0.03
N PHE A 12 -12.51 -26.39 -0.03
CA PHE A 12 -11.35 -27.14 -0.48
C PHE A 12 -11.03 -26.88 -1.96
N LEU A 13 -12.05 -26.87 -2.83
CA LEU A 13 -11.89 -26.60 -4.26
C LEU A 13 -11.44 -25.16 -4.53
N ALA A 14 -11.98 -24.19 -3.77
CA ALA A 14 -11.56 -22.81 -3.87
C ALA A 14 -10.08 -22.63 -3.48
N VAL A 15 -9.65 -23.24 -2.37
CA VAL A 15 -8.25 -23.23 -1.91
C VAL A 15 -7.33 -23.89 -2.94
N GLN A 16 -7.69 -25.04 -3.52
CA GLN A 16 -6.89 -25.67 -4.58
C GLN A 16 -6.68 -24.76 -5.79
N SER A 17 -7.73 -24.05 -6.21
CA SER A 17 -7.62 -23.13 -7.36
C SER A 17 -6.62 -22.00 -7.09
N ILE A 18 -6.60 -21.47 -5.86
CA ILE A 18 -5.70 -20.42 -5.43
C ILE A 18 -4.27 -20.95 -5.38
N LEU A 19 -4.06 -22.10 -4.73
CA LEU A 19 -2.76 -22.76 -4.64
C LEU A 19 -2.16 -23.01 -6.03
N LYS A 20 -2.97 -23.52 -6.96
CA LYS A 20 -2.55 -23.77 -8.33
C LYS A 20 -2.25 -22.49 -9.10
N LYS A 21 -3.09 -21.45 -8.95
CA LYS A 21 -2.92 -20.15 -9.61
C LYS A 21 -1.64 -19.44 -9.17
N TYR A 22 -1.26 -19.57 -7.90
CA TYR A 22 -0.09 -18.90 -7.32
C TYR A 22 1.12 -19.83 -7.12
N ASN A 23 1.05 -21.07 -7.62
CA ASN A 23 2.07 -22.12 -7.44
C ASN A 23 2.55 -22.24 -5.97
N MET A 24 1.59 -22.28 -5.06
CA MET A 24 1.78 -22.22 -3.61
C MET A 24 1.45 -23.59 -2.99
N SER A 25 2.11 -23.95 -1.88
CA SER A 25 1.77 -25.17 -1.13
C SER A 25 0.61 -24.93 -0.15
N TYR A 26 -0.11 -25.99 0.22
CA TYR A 26 -1.15 -25.92 1.25
C TYR A 26 -0.63 -25.38 2.58
N GLN A 27 0.61 -25.74 2.95
CA GLN A 27 1.26 -25.25 4.16
C GLN A 27 1.52 -23.74 4.09
N ASP A 28 1.96 -23.24 2.93
CA ASP A 28 2.19 -21.80 2.72
C ASP A 28 0.87 -21.02 2.74
N PHE A 29 -0.21 -21.59 2.20
CA PHE A 29 -1.54 -21.00 2.29
C PHE A 29 -2.08 -20.97 3.71
N TYR A 30 -1.86 -22.02 4.51
CA TYR A 30 -2.22 -22.02 5.93
C TYR A 30 -1.35 -21.05 6.74
N CYS A 31 -0.04 -20.97 6.50
CA CYS A 31 0.82 -19.94 7.09
C CYS A 31 0.39 -18.52 6.67
N TYR A 32 -0.09 -18.37 5.43
CA TYR A 32 -0.66 -17.12 4.93
C TYR A 32 -2.03 -16.81 5.58
N ALA A 33 -2.87 -17.81 5.87
CA ALA A 33 -4.21 -17.64 6.43
C ALA A 33 -4.23 -17.51 7.97
N GLU A 34 -3.45 -18.33 8.69
CA GLU A 34 -3.34 -18.30 10.16
C GLU A 34 -2.25 -17.33 10.65
N GLY A 35 -1.14 -17.17 9.92
CA GLY A 35 -0.07 -16.21 10.26
C GLY A 35 -0.46 -14.74 10.03
N PHE A 36 -1.55 -14.50 9.30
CA PHE A 36 -2.03 -13.15 8.99
C PHE A 36 -2.53 -12.37 10.21
N ALA A 37 -2.95 -13.04 11.28
CA ALA A 37 -3.49 -12.35 12.46
C ALA A 37 -2.45 -12.12 13.56
N SER A 38 -1.43 -12.98 13.68
CA SER A 38 -0.51 -13.02 14.83
C SER A 38 0.95 -12.71 14.53
N SER A 39 1.36 -12.60 13.26
CA SER A 39 2.78 -12.40 12.87
C SER A 39 3.04 -11.28 11.86
N ILE A 40 2.05 -10.42 11.59
CA ILE A 40 2.27 -9.21 10.79
C ILE A 40 3.27 -8.34 11.56
N SER A 41 4.55 -8.37 11.14
CA SER A 41 5.46 -7.26 11.41
C SER A 41 4.71 -6.01 10.98
N THR A 42 4.48 -5.05 11.89
CA THR A 42 3.81 -3.80 11.51
C THR A 42 4.72 -2.98 10.62
N VAL A 43 6.03 -3.23 10.66
CA VAL A 43 7.03 -2.53 9.86
C VAL A 43 7.16 -3.12 8.45
N ARG A 44 7.17 -2.25 7.45
CA ARG A 44 7.37 -2.59 6.03
C ARG A 44 8.49 -1.73 5.45
N GLN A 45 9.50 -2.38 4.85
CA GLN A 45 10.52 -1.66 4.11
C GLN A 45 9.99 -1.29 2.73
N VAL A 46 9.92 0.02 2.44
CA VAL A 46 9.50 0.57 1.15
C VAL A 46 10.69 1.29 0.53
N ARG A 47 10.85 1.13 -0.79
CA ARG A 47 11.89 1.82 -1.55
C ARG A 47 11.30 2.93 -2.40
N PHE A 48 11.90 4.11 -2.29
CA PHE A 48 11.56 5.30 -3.04
C PHE A 48 12.76 5.73 -3.89
N SER A 49 12.51 6.47 -4.97
CA SER A 49 13.57 7.30 -5.56
C SER A 49 13.92 8.46 -4.63
N GLN A 50 15.03 9.17 -4.91
CA GLN A 50 15.42 10.31 -4.10
C GLN A 50 14.39 11.44 -4.18
N GLU A 51 13.85 11.68 -5.38
CA GLU A 51 12.83 12.69 -5.66
C GLU A 51 11.54 12.38 -4.91
N GLU A 52 11.12 11.12 -4.93
CA GLU A 52 9.93 10.63 -4.23
C GLU A 52 10.02 10.81 -2.73
N TYR A 53 11.15 10.40 -2.14
CA TYR A 53 11.40 10.58 -0.72
C TYR A 53 11.38 12.06 -0.34
N ASN A 54 12.06 12.90 -1.12
CA ASN A 54 12.14 14.34 -0.86
C ASN A 54 10.76 15.03 -0.95
N LEU A 55 9.92 14.63 -1.90
CA LEU A 55 8.56 15.15 -2.03
C LEU A 55 7.74 14.83 -0.78
N ILE A 56 7.66 13.55 -0.40
CA ILE A 56 6.91 13.12 0.78
C ILE A 56 7.43 13.82 2.03
N LYS A 57 8.76 13.93 2.17
CA LYS A 57 9.40 14.60 3.30
C LYS A 57 9.00 16.07 3.39
N ARG A 58 9.04 16.81 2.28
CA ARG A 58 8.63 18.22 2.23
C ARG A 58 7.17 18.41 2.57
N ILE A 59 6.27 17.57 2.06
CA ILE A 59 4.85 17.61 2.42
C ILE A 59 4.69 17.36 3.92
N SER A 60 5.30 16.30 4.45
CA SER A 60 5.21 15.99 5.88
C SER A 60 5.74 17.13 6.76
N ASP A 61 6.85 17.76 6.36
CA ASP A 61 7.45 18.89 7.09
C ASP A 61 6.56 20.14 7.02
N HIS A 62 5.91 20.39 5.87
CA HIS A 62 4.96 21.50 5.69
C HIS A 62 3.77 21.42 6.68
N PHE A 63 3.26 20.21 6.91
CA PHE A 63 2.17 19.96 7.88
C PHE A 63 2.66 19.68 9.30
N ALA A 64 3.97 19.83 9.58
CA ALA A 64 4.58 19.55 10.88
C ALA A 64 4.29 18.13 11.43
N ILE A 65 4.23 17.13 10.55
CA ILE A 65 4.01 15.72 10.90
C ILE A 65 5.19 14.86 10.45
N SER A 66 5.36 13.70 11.11
CA SER A 66 6.42 12.77 10.72
C SER A 66 6.13 12.13 9.36
N PHE A 67 7.19 11.72 8.64
CA PHE A 67 7.07 10.98 7.38
C PHE A 67 6.16 9.75 7.53
N ASN A 68 6.36 8.97 8.60
CA ASN A 68 5.56 7.76 8.86
C ASN A 68 4.10 8.09 9.20
N SER A 69 3.87 9.17 9.96
CA SER A 69 2.52 9.65 10.25
C SER A 69 1.80 10.06 8.97
N PHE A 70 2.48 10.80 8.09
CA PHE A 70 1.92 11.22 6.81
C PHE A 70 1.59 10.03 5.91
N VAL A 71 2.52 9.07 5.75
CA VAL A 71 2.24 7.85 4.96
C VAL A 71 1.02 7.10 5.52
N ASN A 72 0.92 6.95 6.83
CA ASN A 72 -0.22 6.28 7.45
C ASN A 72 -1.54 7.04 7.23
N ILE A 73 -1.52 8.38 7.20
CA ILE A 73 -2.68 9.20 6.82
C ILE A 73 -3.08 8.90 5.37
N CYS A 74 -2.13 8.95 4.42
CA CYS A 74 -2.42 8.64 3.02
C CYS A 74 -3.04 7.24 2.85
N LEU A 75 -2.48 6.24 3.52
CA LEU A 75 -2.99 4.86 3.46
C LEU A 75 -4.39 4.76 4.05
N ARG A 76 -4.61 5.33 5.24
CA ARG A 76 -5.91 5.29 5.91
C ARG A 76 -6.98 5.98 5.07
N ASP A 77 -6.72 7.20 4.63
CA ASP A 77 -7.70 8.06 3.98
C ASP A 77 -8.05 7.50 2.60
N TYR A 78 -7.05 7.02 1.85
CA TYR A 78 -7.29 6.34 0.58
C TYR A 78 -8.14 5.07 0.74
N LEU A 79 -7.81 4.21 1.70
CA LEU A 79 -8.56 2.98 1.94
C LEU A 79 -9.97 3.26 2.47
N ASN A 80 -10.20 4.37 3.17
CA ASN A 80 -11.54 4.74 3.64
C ASN A 80 -12.38 5.41 2.54
N GLY A 81 -11.77 6.17 1.63
CA GLY A 81 -12.47 6.99 0.64
C GLY A 81 -12.63 6.36 -0.75
N HIS A 82 -11.80 5.39 -1.14
CA HIS A 82 -11.77 4.87 -2.51
C HIS A 82 -11.87 3.34 -2.54
N ASN A 83 -13.05 2.82 -2.89
CA ASN A 83 -13.23 1.37 -3.05
C ASN A 83 -12.86 0.84 -4.44
N ASP A 84 -12.96 1.60 -5.54
CA ASP A 84 -13.09 0.91 -6.85
C ASP A 84 -12.36 1.45 -8.08
N ILE A 85 -11.43 2.41 -8.00
CA ILE A 85 -10.78 2.91 -9.24
C ILE A 85 -9.25 2.93 -9.15
N ILE A 86 -8.64 1.75 -9.02
CA ILE A 86 -7.25 1.55 -9.44
C ILE A 86 -7.26 0.91 -10.83
N LYS A 87 -7.00 1.70 -11.87
CA LYS A 87 -6.77 1.13 -13.20
C LYS A 87 -5.45 0.35 -13.19
N LYS A 88 -5.54 -0.98 -13.22
CA LYS A 88 -4.38 -1.89 -13.13
C LYS A 88 -3.20 -1.51 -14.04
N LYS A 89 -3.48 -1.01 -15.26
CA LYS A 89 -2.44 -0.56 -16.20
C LYS A 89 -1.64 0.63 -15.65
N GLU A 90 -2.30 1.62 -15.03
CA GLU A 90 -1.65 2.81 -14.47
C GLU A 90 -0.77 2.44 -13.26
N LEU A 91 -1.29 1.58 -12.37
CA LEU A 91 -0.52 1.01 -11.26
C LEU A 91 0.77 0.34 -11.74
N LEU A 92 0.68 -0.57 -12.71
CA LEU A 92 1.83 -1.33 -13.19
C LEU A 92 2.85 -0.43 -13.91
N LEU A 93 2.40 0.60 -14.63
CA LEU A 93 3.28 1.58 -15.28
C LEU A 93 4.04 2.41 -14.23
N PHE A 94 3.33 2.93 -13.23
CA PHE A 94 3.94 3.68 -12.13
C PHE A 94 4.98 2.87 -11.36
N LEU A 95 4.69 1.60 -11.09
CA LEU A 95 5.61 0.72 -10.37
C LEU A 95 6.85 0.33 -11.17
N LYS A 96 6.86 0.47 -12.49
CA LYS A 96 8.03 0.21 -13.33
C LYS A 96 9.00 1.40 -13.42
N GLN A 97 8.59 2.59 -12.96
CA GLN A 97 9.38 3.80 -13.09
C GLN A 97 10.44 3.93 -11.98
N ASN A 98 11.60 4.48 -12.38
CA ASN A 98 12.71 5.00 -11.60
C ASN A 98 13.59 3.99 -10.84
N GLU A 99 14.83 4.41 -10.57
CA GLU A 99 15.73 3.76 -9.61
C GLU A 99 15.23 4.00 -8.18
N LYS A 100 15.08 2.92 -7.41
CA LYS A 100 14.50 2.95 -6.06
C LYS A 100 15.57 2.61 -5.04
N ASN A 101 16.31 3.64 -4.63
CA ASN A 101 17.54 3.49 -3.87
C ASN A 101 17.38 3.89 -2.39
N VAL A 102 16.40 4.73 -2.05
CA VAL A 102 16.14 5.17 -0.67
C VAL A 102 15.24 4.15 0.03
N ARG A 103 15.72 3.55 1.14
CA ARG A 103 14.95 2.58 1.94
C ARG A 103 14.37 3.24 3.18
N VAL A 104 13.05 3.11 3.36
CA VAL A 104 12.33 3.63 4.53
C VAL A 104 11.53 2.52 5.18
N ASN A 105 11.55 2.46 6.51
CA ASN A 105 10.73 1.54 7.30
C ASN A 105 9.42 2.23 7.68
N ILE A 106 8.31 1.69 7.19
CA ILE A 106 6.96 2.22 7.39
C ILE A 106 6.23 1.36 8.42
N ASP A 107 5.83 1.98 9.52
CA ASP A 107 5.14 1.29 10.61
C ASP A 107 3.62 1.36 10.40
N MET A 108 3.02 0.22 10.07
CA MET A 108 1.59 0.04 9.86
C MET A 108 0.92 -0.33 11.18
N ASN A 109 0.65 0.68 11.99
CA ASN A 109 0.10 0.55 13.35
C ASN A 109 -1.35 0.04 13.41
N ASN A 110 -2.00 -0.21 12.27
CA ASN A 110 -3.39 -0.64 12.21
C ASN A 110 -3.55 -1.91 11.35
N ILE A 111 -3.87 -3.00 12.02
CA ILE A 111 -4.00 -4.35 11.45
C ILE A 111 -5.14 -4.42 10.41
N ILE A 112 -6.23 -3.67 10.60
CA ILE A 112 -7.38 -3.67 9.67
C ILE A 112 -6.97 -3.06 8.33
N PHE A 113 -6.23 -1.94 8.34
CA PHE A 113 -5.72 -1.33 7.12
C PHE A 113 -4.62 -2.18 6.47
N ALA A 114 -3.76 -2.81 7.28
CA ALA A 114 -2.75 -3.73 6.77
C ALA A 114 -3.38 -4.89 6.00
N LYS A 115 -4.50 -5.46 6.48
CA LYS A 115 -5.23 -6.52 5.78
C LYS A 115 -5.81 -6.06 4.45
N ARG A 116 -6.57 -4.95 4.44
CA ARG A 116 -7.14 -4.41 3.19
C ARG A 116 -6.07 -4.10 2.16
N LEU A 117 -4.93 -3.58 2.61
CA LEU A 117 -3.80 -3.28 1.74
C LEU A 117 -3.16 -4.53 1.13
N CYS A 118 -3.03 -5.61 1.91
CA CYS A 118 -2.59 -6.91 1.41
C CYS A 118 -3.57 -7.51 0.40
N ASP A 119 -4.88 -7.44 0.69
CA ASP A 119 -5.93 -7.94 -0.22
C ASP A 119 -5.86 -7.22 -1.58
N LEU A 120 -5.71 -5.90 -1.57
CA LEU A 120 -5.49 -5.10 -2.78
C LEU A 120 -4.21 -5.50 -3.52
N ALA A 121 -3.10 -5.67 -2.80
CA ALA A 121 -1.83 -6.07 -3.40
C ALA A 121 -1.94 -7.42 -4.14
N VAL A 122 -2.63 -8.40 -3.53
CA VAL A 122 -2.91 -9.71 -4.13
C VAL A 122 -3.83 -9.61 -5.34
N TYR A 123 -4.92 -8.82 -5.22
CA TYR A 123 -5.88 -8.62 -6.31
C TYR A 123 -5.20 -8.04 -7.56
N TYR A 124 -4.34 -7.04 -7.39
CA TYR A 124 -3.62 -6.43 -8.50
C TYR A 124 -2.36 -7.20 -8.93
N GLY A 125 -1.90 -8.17 -8.13
CA GLY A 125 -0.71 -8.98 -8.41
C GLY A 125 0.59 -8.18 -8.26
N VAL A 126 0.67 -7.31 -7.25
CA VAL A 126 1.84 -6.45 -6.99
C VAL A 126 2.39 -6.69 -5.57
N PRO A 127 3.71 -6.48 -5.34
CA PRO A 127 4.27 -6.53 -4.00
C PRO A 127 3.67 -5.46 -3.07
N LEU A 128 3.45 -5.79 -1.80
CA LEU A 128 2.91 -4.88 -0.80
C LEU A 128 3.66 -3.54 -0.68
N PRO A 129 5.01 -3.48 -0.69
CA PRO A 129 5.74 -2.20 -0.72
C PRO A 129 5.42 -1.35 -1.96
N GLY A 130 5.15 -2.00 -3.10
CA GLY A 130 4.71 -1.33 -4.31
C GLY A 130 3.32 -0.73 -4.14
N MET A 131 2.40 -1.47 -3.53
CA MET A 131 1.06 -0.96 -3.22
C MET A 131 1.09 0.24 -2.26
N ILE A 132 1.91 0.18 -1.20
CA ILE A 132 2.11 1.30 -0.27
C ILE A 132 2.58 2.54 -1.03
N ARG A 133 3.66 2.41 -1.82
CA ARG A 133 4.19 3.52 -2.62
C ARG A 133 3.10 4.09 -3.53
N PHE A 134 2.41 3.25 -4.31
CA PHE A 134 1.35 3.71 -5.22
C PHE A 134 0.27 4.50 -4.50
N ILE A 135 -0.27 3.99 -3.39
CA ILE A 135 -1.35 4.67 -2.66
C ILE A 135 -0.90 6.03 -2.12
N VAL A 136 0.32 6.13 -1.58
CA VAL A 136 0.86 7.41 -1.10
C VAL A 136 0.91 8.43 -2.24
N PHE A 137 1.41 8.05 -3.41
CA PHE A 137 1.48 8.96 -4.56
C PHE A 137 0.11 9.28 -5.15
N LYS A 138 -0.78 8.31 -5.21
CA LYS A 138 -2.15 8.53 -5.66
C LYS A 138 -2.87 9.52 -4.75
N TYR A 139 -2.75 9.35 -3.43
CA TYR A 139 -3.26 10.31 -2.45
C TYR A 139 -2.66 11.70 -2.64
N ILE A 140 -1.34 11.80 -2.82
CA ILE A 140 -0.69 13.09 -3.07
C ILE A 140 -1.25 13.78 -4.32
N TRP A 141 -1.35 13.07 -5.43
CA TRP A 141 -1.86 13.63 -6.69
C TRP A 141 -3.34 14.00 -6.65
N ASP A 142 -4.13 13.28 -5.85
CA ASP A 142 -5.57 13.51 -5.76
C ASP A 142 -5.94 14.61 -4.76
N ASN A 143 -5.02 15.04 -3.89
CA ASN A 143 -5.33 15.94 -2.76
C ASN A 143 -4.42 17.16 -2.65
N PHE A 144 -3.33 17.25 -3.42
CA PHE A 144 -2.38 18.36 -3.30
C PHE A 144 -2.07 18.97 -4.66
N ASP A 145 -2.18 20.31 -4.70
CA ASP A 145 -1.56 21.11 -5.76
C ASP A 145 -0.14 21.44 -5.37
N ILE A 146 0.81 20.92 -6.15
CA ILE A 146 2.25 21.10 -5.92
C ILE A 146 2.77 22.10 -6.96
N SER A 147 3.08 23.31 -6.50
CA SER A 147 3.71 24.35 -7.32
C SER A 147 5.21 24.13 -7.39
N ILE A 148 5.75 24.09 -8.61
CA ILE A 148 7.18 23.84 -8.88
C ILE A 148 7.75 25.04 -9.64
N ASP A 149 8.93 25.52 -9.23
CA ASP A 149 9.65 26.56 -9.94
C ASP A 149 10.31 26.05 -11.24
N THR A 150 10.87 26.97 -12.01
CA THR A 150 11.56 26.66 -13.28
C THR A 150 12.80 25.76 -13.12
N ASN A 151 13.29 25.57 -11.90
CA ASN A 151 14.42 24.70 -11.56
C ASN A 151 13.97 23.34 -10.99
N GLY A 152 12.67 23.03 -11.03
CA GLY A 152 12.14 21.77 -10.51
C GLY A 152 11.98 21.73 -8.98
N ARG A 153 12.06 22.87 -8.29
CA ARG A 153 11.91 22.95 -6.82
C ARG A 153 10.45 23.22 -6.46
N ILE A 154 9.93 22.45 -5.52
CA ILE A 154 8.62 22.70 -4.94
C ILE A 154 8.67 24.02 -4.15
N ILE A 155 7.83 24.98 -4.54
CA ILE A 155 7.71 26.33 -3.97
C ILE A 155 6.36 26.59 -3.30
N GLY A 156 5.38 25.71 -3.51
CA GLY A 156 4.07 25.78 -2.86
C GLY A 156 3.43 24.39 -2.78
N ILE A 157 2.75 24.11 -1.67
CA ILE A 157 1.95 22.91 -1.46
C ILE A 157 0.62 23.41 -0.91
N GLU A 158 -0.46 23.24 -1.68
CA GLU A 158 -1.81 23.58 -1.25
C GLU A 158 -2.64 22.31 -1.17
N TYR A 159 -3.39 22.14 -0.07
CA TYR A 159 -4.35 21.05 0.05
C TYR A 159 -5.60 21.40 -0.75
N GLN A 160 -5.97 20.55 -1.71
CA GLN A 160 -7.23 20.69 -2.41
C GLN A 160 -8.35 20.35 -1.42
N GLU A 161 -9.07 21.36 -0.93
CA GLU A 161 -10.36 21.09 -0.29
C GLU A 161 -11.25 20.42 -1.34
N ILE A 162 -11.46 19.11 -1.20
CA ILE A 162 -12.48 18.39 -1.97
C ILE A 162 -13.81 19.02 -1.57
N THR A 163 -14.32 19.90 -2.42
CA THR A 163 -15.70 20.35 -2.35
C THR A 163 -16.55 19.14 -2.72
N LEU A 164 -16.97 18.39 -1.70
CA LEU A 164 -18.03 17.40 -1.83
C LEU A 164 -19.31 18.16 -2.19
N ASN A 165 -19.59 18.29 -3.49
CA ASN A 165 -20.92 18.65 -3.98
C ASN A 165 -21.89 17.47 -3.78
#